data_AF-A0A1A9GP40-F1
#
_entry.id   AF-A0A1A9GP40-F1
#
_cell.length_a   1.000
_cell.length_b   1.000
_cell.length_c   1.000
_cell.angle_alpha   90.00
_cell.angle_beta   90.00
_cell.angle_gamma   90.00
#
_symmetry.space_group_name_H-M   'P 1'
#
loop_
_entity.id
_entity.type
_entity.pdbx_description
1 polymer ?
#
loop_
_entity_poly.entity_id
_entity_poly.type
_entity_poly.pdbx_seq_one_letter_code
_entity_poly.pdbx_strand_id
1 'polypeptide(L)'
;MRHSIHTVLAVSAAVAATLVTGGATGARAGTPGTPGTPGTGDGTTRVVLPIEDCHGCRVQVYSGLATDDPAEPRLWASLEKRVRDGKVAFAVPSSRTPGMSVVVRAPWEGHTGYDTTVVFRYAGLTAGEHVDTEVARTKHRASGCFEGTSRDKVTLPVVVSRVQVPGVHGPVAGTLAHLATTTPWLAPMRRVHEGVLGSQDVTVCR
;
A
#
# COMPACT_ATOMS: atom_id res chain seq x y z
N MET A 1 29.47 31.89 -43.36
CA MET A 1 28.73 31.87 -44.64
C MET A 1 27.70 30.75 -44.51
N ARG A 2 26.37 30.87 -44.54
CA ARG A 2 25.33 31.85 -44.94
C ARG A 2 24.13 31.58 -43.97
N HIS A 3 23.52 32.58 -43.34
CA HIS A 3 22.20 33.21 -43.67
C HIS A 3 21.06 32.16 -43.84
N SER A 4 19.89 32.22 -43.19
CA SER A 4 19.01 33.38 -42.99
C SER A 4 17.97 33.17 -41.87
N ILE A 5 17.53 34.31 -41.35
CA ILE A 5 16.38 34.59 -40.47
C ILE A 5 15.07 34.52 -41.27
N HIS A 6 13.96 34.10 -40.65
CA HIS A 6 12.62 34.66 -40.93
C HIS A 6 11.76 34.71 -39.65
N THR A 7 11.62 35.93 -39.13
CA THR A 7 10.49 36.41 -38.31
C THR A 7 9.31 36.72 -39.24
N VAL A 8 8.05 36.69 -38.76
CA VAL A 8 6.97 37.67 -39.06
C VAL A 8 5.64 37.26 -38.38
N LEU A 9 5.16 38.16 -37.49
CA LEU A 9 3.81 38.72 -37.23
C LEU A 9 2.52 37.87 -37.39
N ALA A 10 1.35 38.19 -36.82
CA ALA A 10 0.87 39.06 -35.74
C ALA A 10 -0.68 38.90 -35.69
N VAL A 11 -1.25 39.06 -34.49
CA VAL A 11 -2.52 39.74 -34.12
C VAL A 11 -3.75 39.65 -35.05
N SER A 12 -4.90 39.22 -34.49
CA SER A 12 -6.20 39.90 -34.64
C SER A 12 -7.20 39.48 -33.56
N ALA A 13 -7.72 40.47 -32.85
CA ALA A 13 -8.81 40.38 -31.88
C ALA A 13 -10.17 40.56 -32.56
N ALA A 14 -11.24 39.99 -31.99
CA ALA A 14 -12.60 40.48 -32.22
C ALA A 14 -13.48 40.24 -30.98
N VAL A 15 -14.06 41.33 -30.51
CA VAL A 15 -15.01 41.47 -29.40
C VAL A 15 -16.41 41.17 -29.92
N ALA A 16 -17.23 40.46 -29.15
CA ALA A 16 -18.68 40.50 -29.28
C ALA A 16 -19.33 40.49 -27.89
N ALA A 17 -19.83 41.65 -27.48
CA ALA A 17 -20.66 41.82 -26.31
C ALA A 17 -22.13 41.59 -26.69
N THR A 18 -22.82 40.71 -25.97
CA THR A 18 -24.28 40.57 -26.02
C THR A 18 -24.85 40.75 -24.61
N LEU A 19 -25.57 41.86 -24.43
CA LEU A 19 -26.43 42.13 -23.29
C LEU A 19 -27.72 41.31 -23.42
N VAL A 20 -28.04 40.52 -22.40
CA VAL A 20 -29.40 39.99 -22.18
C VAL A 20 -29.81 40.33 -20.75
N THR A 21 -30.76 41.25 -20.65
CA THR A 21 -31.53 41.54 -19.44
C THR A 21 -32.70 40.57 -19.30
N GLY A 22 -32.95 40.08 -18.09
CA GLY A 22 -34.30 39.65 -17.68
C GLY A 22 -34.36 38.35 -16.89
N GLY A 23 -34.90 38.42 -15.67
CA GLY A 23 -35.43 37.26 -14.95
C GLY A 23 -35.08 37.22 -13.46
N ALA A 24 -35.85 37.93 -12.64
CA ALA A 24 -35.87 37.72 -11.21
C ALA A 24 -36.44 36.31 -10.91
N THR A 25 -35.59 35.39 -10.46
CA THR A 25 -35.98 34.11 -9.87
C THR A 25 -35.63 34.12 -8.40
N GLY A 26 -36.65 33.93 -7.56
CA GLY A 26 -36.56 34.02 -6.11
C GLY A 26 -35.53 33.06 -5.53
N ALA A 27 -34.61 33.62 -4.75
CA ALA A 27 -33.74 32.87 -3.87
C ALA A 27 -34.62 32.21 -2.78
N ARG A 28 -34.93 30.93 -2.95
CA ARG A 28 -35.35 30.10 -1.81
C ARG A 28 -34.13 30.00 -0.89
N ALA A 29 -34.25 30.59 0.29
CA ALA A 29 -33.36 30.30 1.41
C ALA A 29 -33.43 28.78 1.65
N GLY A 30 -32.37 28.07 1.27
CA GLY A 30 -32.17 26.68 1.67
C GLY A 30 -31.97 26.66 3.17
N THR A 31 -32.88 26.01 3.88
CA THR A 31 -32.73 25.67 5.29
C THR A 31 -31.33 25.07 5.52
N PRO A 32 -30.58 25.51 6.55
CA PRO A 32 -29.37 24.81 6.95
C PRO A 32 -29.74 23.35 7.23
N GLY A 33 -29.27 22.44 6.39
CA GLY A 33 -29.37 21.02 6.67
C GLY A 33 -28.68 20.77 8.00
N THR A 34 -29.41 20.22 8.96
CA THR A 34 -28.87 19.68 10.21
C THR A 34 -27.60 18.91 9.89
N PRO A 35 -26.47 19.17 10.58
CA PRO A 35 -25.30 18.32 10.48
C PRO A 35 -25.76 16.89 10.77
N GLY A 36 -25.72 16.04 9.74
CA GLY A 36 -25.96 14.62 9.94
C GLY A 36 -24.97 14.13 10.99
N THR A 37 -25.50 13.52 12.05
CA THR A 37 -24.70 12.76 13.01
C THR A 37 -23.68 11.94 12.24
N PRO A 38 -22.35 12.07 12.51
CA PRO A 38 -21.37 11.20 11.89
C PRO A 38 -21.80 9.76 12.17
N GLY A 39 -22.14 9.03 11.12
CA GLY A 39 -22.43 7.61 11.24
C GLY A 39 -21.24 6.96 11.93
N THR A 40 -21.52 6.19 12.97
CA THR A 40 -20.57 5.38 13.75
C THR A 40 -20.05 4.19 12.92
N GLY A 41 -19.82 4.39 11.63
CA GLY A 41 -19.15 3.45 10.75
C GLY A 41 -17.67 3.75 10.78
N ASP A 42 -16.87 2.78 11.20
CA ASP A 42 -15.42 2.83 10.97
C ASP A 42 -15.20 3.12 9.49
N GLY A 43 -14.54 4.24 9.19
CA GLY A 43 -14.27 4.67 7.82
C GLY A 43 -13.51 3.57 7.05
N THR A 44 -13.43 3.70 5.75
CA THR A 44 -12.61 2.78 4.94
C THR A 44 -11.34 3.48 4.49
N THR A 45 -10.20 2.88 4.80
CA THR A 45 -8.91 3.26 4.23
C THR A 45 -8.68 2.51 2.92
N ARG A 46 -8.42 3.25 1.85
CA ARG A 46 -7.96 2.70 0.57
C ARG A 46 -6.45 2.43 0.63
N VAL A 47 -6.07 1.18 0.79
CA VAL A 47 -4.68 0.74 0.74
C VAL A 47 -4.31 0.39 -0.70
N VAL A 48 -3.36 1.11 -1.29
CA VAL A 48 -2.87 0.87 -2.64
C VAL A 48 -1.44 0.33 -2.55
N LEU A 49 -1.20 -0.81 -3.19
CA LEU A 49 0.10 -1.46 -3.26
C LEU A 49 0.57 -1.45 -4.72
N PRO A 50 1.41 -0.49 -5.13
CA PRO A 50 2.21 -0.62 -6.36
C PRO A 50 3.16 -1.81 -6.22
N ILE A 51 3.11 -2.72 -7.19
CA ILE A 51 3.92 -3.95 -7.27
C ILE A 51 4.28 -4.14 -8.74
N GLU A 52 5.30 -3.42 -9.21
CA GLU A 52 5.67 -3.40 -10.62
C GLU A 52 6.41 -4.68 -11.03
N ASP A 53 7.20 -5.24 -10.11
CA ASP A 53 8.10 -6.36 -10.37
C ASP A 53 7.43 -7.75 -10.28
N CYS A 54 6.11 -7.82 -10.06
CA CYS A 54 5.40 -9.10 -9.98
C CYS A 54 4.02 -9.11 -10.65
N HIS A 55 4.02 -9.37 -11.96
CA HIS A 55 2.79 -9.62 -12.70
C HIS A 55 2.13 -10.93 -12.25
N GLY A 56 0.84 -10.88 -11.91
CA GLY A 56 0.07 -12.05 -11.52
C GLY A 56 0.29 -12.53 -10.07
N CYS A 57 1.08 -11.81 -9.28
CA CYS A 57 1.15 -12.02 -7.83
C CYS A 57 -0.25 -12.04 -7.21
N ARG A 58 -0.49 -12.97 -6.30
CA ARG A 58 -1.67 -12.96 -5.46
C ARG A 58 -1.34 -12.27 -4.15
N VAL A 59 -2.22 -11.42 -3.69
CA VAL A 59 -1.99 -10.55 -2.54
C VAL A 59 -3.20 -10.60 -1.63
N GLN A 60 -2.95 -10.75 -0.34
CA GLN A 60 -3.98 -10.71 0.69
C GLN A 60 -3.51 -9.81 1.83
N VAL A 61 -4.46 -9.08 2.40
CA VAL A 61 -4.22 -8.20 3.54
C VAL A 61 -4.86 -8.84 4.77
N TYR A 62 -4.08 -8.91 5.84
CA TYR A 62 -4.55 -9.36 7.15
C TYR A 62 -4.41 -8.21 8.14
N SER A 63 -5.16 -8.26 9.23
CA SER A 63 -4.89 -7.50 10.44
C SER A 63 -4.92 -8.47 11.60
N GLY A 64 -3.85 -8.49 12.39
CA GLY A 64 -3.80 -9.20 13.66
C GLY A 64 -3.26 -8.24 14.70
N LEU A 65 -4.12 -7.71 15.56
CA LEU A 65 -3.73 -6.73 16.56
C LEU A 65 -3.98 -7.28 17.95
N ALA A 66 -2.95 -7.26 18.79
CA ALA A 66 -3.05 -7.70 20.16
C ALA A 66 -4.14 -6.91 20.92
N THR A 67 -4.71 -7.57 21.91
CA THR A 67 -5.59 -6.99 22.92
C THR A 67 -4.96 -7.22 24.29
N ASP A 68 -5.63 -6.79 25.36
CA ASP A 68 -5.19 -7.06 26.73
C ASP A 68 -5.23 -8.56 27.06
N ASP A 69 -6.08 -9.33 26.37
CA ASP A 69 -6.06 -10.79 26.43
C ASP A 69 -5.25 -11.37 25.25
N PRO A 70 -4.07 -11.95 25.49
CA PRO A 70 -3.25 -12.51 24.42
C PRO A 70 -3.90 -13.69 23.68
N ALA A 71 -4.93 -14.33 24.25
CA ALA A 71 -5.69 -15.40 23.61
C ALA A 71 -6.71 -14.88 22.59
N GLU A 72 -7.06 -13.58 22.63
CA GLU A 72 -8.12 -12.98 21.82
C GLU A 72 -7.62 -11.78 21.01
N PRO A 73 -6.70 -11.96 20.05
CA PRO A 73 -6.29 -10.90 19.15
C PRO A 73 -7.45 -10.46 18.24
N ARG A 74 -7.48 -9.17 17.90
CA ARG A 74 -8.40 -8.65 16.88
C ARG A 74 -7.93 -9.06 15.50
N LEU A 75 -8.57 -10.08 14.95
CA LEU A 75 -8.28 -10.61 13.63
C LEU A 75 -9.22 -10.03 12.56
N TRP A 76 -8.69 -9.82 11.37
CA TRP A 76 -9.43 -9.51 10.15
C TRP A 76 -8.62 -9.96 8.93
N ALA A 77 -9.31 -10.34 7.85
CA ALA A 77 -8.67 -10.69 6.59
C ALA A 77 -9.48 -10.11 5.42
N SER A 78 -8.78 -9.64 4.39
CA SER A 78 -9.38 -9.32 3.10
C SER A 78 -9.61 -10.60 2.29
N LEU A 79 -10.38 -10.48 1.20
CA LEU A 79 -10.25 -11.43 0.09
C LEU A 79 -8.89 -11.28 -0.60
N GLU A 80 -8.38 -12.37 -1.16
CA GLU A 80 -7.19 -12.35 -2.01
C GLU A 80 -7.50 -11.62 -3.33
N LYS A 81 -6.51 -10.89 -3.86
CA LYS A 81 -6.59 -10.19 -5.15
C LYS A 81 -5.33 -10.45 -5.96
N ARG A 82 -5.42 -10.33 -7.29
CA ARG A 82 -4.27 -10.42 -8.19
C ARG A 82 -3.74 -9.03 -8.53
N VAL A 83 -2.43 -8.89 -8.61
CA VAL A 83 -1.78 -7.71 -9.17
C VAL A 83 -2.17 -7.59 -10.65
N ARG A 84 -2.66 -6.41 -11.04
CA ARG A 84 -2.98 -6.04 -12.43
C ARG A 84 -2.46 -4.63 -12.68
N ASP A 85 -1.89 -4.39 -13.85
CA ASP A 85 -1.34 -3.08 -14.24
C ASP A 85 -0.36 -2.52 -13.18
N GLY A 86 0.52 -3.39 -12.68
CA GLY A 86 1.56 -3.03 -11.70
C GLY A 86 1.06 -2.66 -10.30
N LYS A 87 -0.20 -2.94 -9.94
CA LYS A 87 -0.71 -2.65 -8.58
C LYS A 87 -1.88 -3.51 -8.15
N VAL A 88 -2.23 -3.40 -6.87
CA VAL A 88 -3.47 -3.91 -6.28
C VAL A 88 -3.99 -2.91 -5.24
N ALA A 89 -5.31 -2.88 -5.02
CA ALA A 89 -5.92 -2.00 -4.03
C ALA A 89 -6.96 -2.71 -3.17
N PHE A 90 -6.99 -2.35 -1.90
CA PHE A 90 -7.91 -2.89 -0.89
C PHE A 90 -8.69 -1.77 -0.22
N ALA A 91 -9.95 -2.04 0.06
CA ALA A 91 -10.78 -1.26 0.97
C ALA A 91 -10.67 -1.93 2.34
N VAL A 92 -9.88 -1.34 3.23
CA VAL A 92 -9.61 -1.87 4.57
C VAL A 92 -10.38 -1.01 5.57
N PRO A 93 -11.19 -1.57 6.49
CA PRO A 93 -11.77 -0.77 7.56
C PRO A 93 -10.65 -0.05 8.32
N SER A 94 -10.78 1.24 8.58
CA SER A 94 -9.70 2.06 9.12
C SER A 94 -9.20 1.54 10.48
N SER A 95 -10.09 0.99 11.31
CA SER A 95 -9.78 0.29 12.57
C SER A 95 -8.94 -0.98 12.41
N ARG A 96 -8.80 -1.51 11.19
CA ARG A 96 -7.99 -2.69 10.85
C ARG A 96 -6.69 -2.34 10.16
N THR A 97 -6.36 -1.05 10.03
CA THR A 97 -5.04 -0.65 9.51
C THR A 97 -3.92 -0.83 10.55
N PRO A 98 -4.12 -0.61 11.87
CA PRO A 98 -3.09 -0.96 12.85
C PRO A 98 -3.00 -2.49 12.99
N GLY A 99 -1.78 -3.02 12.94
CA GLY A 99 -1.54 -4.46 12.90
C GLY A 99 -1.82 -5.10 11.55
N MET A 100 -2.02 -4.29 10.51
CA MET A 100 -2.14 -4.77 9.14
C MET A 100 -0.82 -5.39 8.67
N SER A 101 -0.91 -6.52 7.99
CA SER A 101 0.20 -7.14 7.26
C SER A 101 -0.25 -7.51 5.85
N VAL A 102 0.70 -7.65 4.95
CA VAL A 102 0.44 -7.99 3.55
C VAL A 102 1.17 -9.29 3.24
N VAL A 103 0.45 -10.26 2.69
CA VAL A 103 1.02 -11.50 2.17
C VAL A 103 1.02 -11.43 0.65
N VAL A 104 2.12 -11.86 0.04
CA VAL A 104 2.29 -11.96 -1.41
C VAL A 104 2.64 -13.41 -1.75
N ARG A 105 1.95 -13.96 -2.75
CA ARG A 105 2.29 -15.25 -3.36
C ARG A 105 2.64 -15.02 -4.82
N ALA A 106 3.89 -15.23 -5.16
CA ALA A 106 4.37 -15.01 -6.52
C ALA A 106 4.18 -16.25 -7.40
N PRO A 107 3.95 -16.10 -8.72
CA PRO A 107 3.74 -17.24 -9.62
C PRO A 107 4.94 -18.19 -9.71
N TRP A 108 6.14 -17.73 -9.36
CA TRP A 108 7.37 -18.52 -9.40
C TRP A 108 7.65 -19.27 -8.10
N GLU A 109 6.89 -19.06 -7.02
CA GLU A 109 7.16 -19.70 -5.74
C GLU A 109 7.03 -21.23 -5.86
N GLY A 110 8.09 -21.92 -5.44
CA GLY A 110 8.04 -23.35 -5.20
C GLY A 110 7.43 -23.68 -3.84
N HIS A 111 7.51 -24.94 -3.43
CA HIS A 111 7.01 -25.39 -2.13
C HIS A 111 7.92 -24.92 -0.99
N THR A 112 7.69 -23.69 -0.52
CA THR A 112 8.44 -23.02 0.55
C THR A 112 8.02 -23.47 1.96
N GLY A 113 6.76 -23.90 2.11
CA GLY A 113 6.18 -24.22 3.42
C GLY A 113 5.76 -22.99 4.23
N TYR A 114 5.69 -21.81 3.62
CA TYR A 114 5.22 -20.57 4.24
C TYR A 114 4.64 -19.61 3.21
N ASP A 115 3.88 -18.63 3.70
CA ASP A 115 3.45 -17.46 2.93
C ASP A 115 4.43 -16.29 3.10
N THR A 116 4.83 -15.66 2.00
CA THR A 116 5.75 -14.52 2.02
C THR A 116 5.02 -13.27 2.53
N THR A 117 5.47 -12.72 3.65
CA THR A 117 4.96 -11.47 4.24
C THR A 117 5.80 -10.29 3.77
N VAL A 118 5.15 -9.21 3.32
CA VAL A 118 5.82 -7.95 2.98
C VAL A 118 6.43 -7.34 4.23
N VAL A 119 7.73 -7.04 4.16
CA VAL A 119 8.43 -6.32 5.22
C VAL A 119 8.09 -4.83 5.16
N PHE A 120 7.54 -4.32 6.25
CA PHE A 120 7.27 -2.88 6.44
C PHE A 120 8.52 -2.15 6.95
N ARG A 121 9.34 -2.83 7.77
CA ARG A 121 10.61 -2.29 8.24
C ARG A 121 11.59 -3.40 8.61
N TYR A 122 12.86 -3.23 8.23
CA TYR A 122 13.96 -4.03 8.73
C TYR A 122 14.59 -3.41 9.98
N ALA A 123 15.15 -4.23 10.87
CA ALA A 123 15.85 -3.74 12.05
C ALA A 123 17.07 -2.88 11.66
N GLY A 124 17.28 -1.80 12.42
CA GLY A 124 18.36 -0.83 12.18
C GLY A 124 18.03 0.24 11.15
N LEU A 125 16.95 0.11 10.38
CA LEU A 125 16.48 1.18 9.50
C LEU A 125 15.54 2.11 10.27
N THR A 126 15.42 3.35 9.83
CA THR A 126 14.45 4.35 10.31
C THR A 126 13.20 4.36 9.43
N ALA A 127 12.11 5.03 9.83
CA ALA A 127 10.95 5.20 8.95
C ALA A 127 11.23 6.31 7.92
N GLY A 128 10.79 6.13 6.68
CA GLY A 128 11.07 7.03 5.56
C GLY A 128 12.36 6.70 4.80
N GLU A 129 13.10 5.68 5.22
CA GLU A 129 14.34 5.24 4.59
C GLU A 129 14.03 4.36 3.37
N HIS A 130 14.78 4.56 2.28
CA HIS A 130 14.64 3.74 1.09
C HIS A 130 15.29 2.37 1.28
N VAL A 131 14.67 1.33 0.74
CA VAL A 131 15.18 -0.04 0.79
C VAL A 131 15.09 -0.63 -0.61
N ASP A 132 16.23 -1.09 -1.11
CA ASP A 132 16.33 -1.92 -2.31
C ASP A 132 16.54 -3.41 -1.92
N THR A 133 16.60 -4.26 -2.94
CA THR A 133 16.74 -5.71 -2.75
C THR A 133 18.09 -6.07 -2.13
N GLU A 134 19.15 -5.37 -2.50
CA GLU A 134 20.51 -5.57 -2.04
C GLU A 134 20.60 -5.30 -0.52
N VAL A 135 20.07 -4.17 -0.07
CA VAL A 135 19.97 -3.82 1.35
C VAL A 135 19.10 -4.82 2.07
N ALA A 136 17.92 -5.16 1.54
CA ALA A 136 16.99 -6.09 2.17
C ALA A 136 17.63 -7.46 2.45
N ARG A 137 18.41 -8.00 1.50
CA ARG A 137 19.11 -9.29 1.63
C ARG A 137 20.13 -9.33 2.78
N THR A 138 20.71 -8.20 3.14
CA THR A 138 21.66 -8.12 4.28
C THR A 138 20.98 -8.18 5.64
N LYS A 139 19.65 -8.09 5.70
CA LYS A 139 18.94 -7.95 6.98
C LYS A 139 18.62 -9.31 7.58
N HIS A 140 18.64 -9.34 8.91
CA HIS A 140 18.40 -10.55 9.70
C HIS A 140 17.17 -10.44 10.60
N ARG A 141 16.59 -9.25 10.74
CA ARG A 141 15.35 -9.03 11.47
C ARG A 141 14.44 -8.04 10.76
N ALA A 142 13.14 -8.29 10.80
CA ALA A 142 12.13 -7.48 10.15
C ALA A 142 10.77 -7.55 10.87
N SER A 143 9.93 -6.54 10.63
CA SER A 143 8.50 -6.59 10.93
C SER A 143 7.69 -6.40 9.64
N GLY A 144 6.62 -7.19 9.53
CA GLY A 144 5.57 -7.02 8.52
C GLY A 144 4.33 -6.33 9.06
N CYS A 145 4.38 -5.80 10.29
CA CYS A 145 3.25 -5.15 10.94
C CYS A 145 3.25 -3.65 10.71
N PHE A 146 2.18 -3.16 10.08
CA PHE A 146 1.93 -1.74 9.90
C PHE A 146 1.43 -1.09 11.19
N GLU A 147 1.91 0.12 11.48
CA GLU A 147 1.39 0.95 12.60
C GLU A 147 -0.06 1.37 12.37
N GLY A 148 -0.50 1.43 11.12
CA GLY A 148 -1.82 1.90 10.75
C GLY A 148 -1.80 3.33 10.25
N THR A 149 -2.99 3.84 9.94
CA THR A 149 -3.17 5.20 9.42
C THR A 149 -4.57 5.69 9.72
N SER A 150 -4.71 7.00 9.96
CA SER A 150 -6.00 7.69 10.02
C SER A 150 -6.43 8.28 8.67
N ARG A 151 -5.56 8.22 7.65
CA ARG A 151 -5.84 8.73 6.31
C ARG A 151 -6.78 7.80 5.55
N ASP A 152 -7.69 8.36 4.77
CA ASP A 152 -8.59 7.61 3.88
C ASP A 152 -7.87 6.87 2.74
N LYS A 153 -6.60 7.19 2.48
CA LYS A 153 -5.77 6.51 1.49
C LYS A 153 -4.32 6.42 1.96
N VAL A 154 -3.71 5.26 1.75
CA VAL A 154 -2.27 5.05 1.87
C VAL A 154 -1.75 4.32 0.63
N THR A 155 -0.57 4.72 0.16
CA THR A 155 0.13 4.05 -0.94
C THR A 155 1.43 3.49 -0.38
N LEU A 156 1.61 2.17 -0.51
CA LEU A 156 2.75 1.42 0.03
C LEU A 156 3.41 0.68 -1.15
N PRO A 157 4.39 1.30 -1.84
CA PRO A 157 5.10 0.63 -2.92
C PRO A 157 5.84 -0.59 -2.40
N VAL A 158 5.59 -1.75 -3.00
CA VAL A 158 6.19 -3.04 -2.62
C VAL A 158 7.14 -3.47 -3.72
N VAL A 159 8.40 -3.71 -3.34
CA VAL A 159 9.39 -4.37 -4.18
C VAL A 159 9.25 -5.88 -3.97
N VAL A 160 9.18 -6.63 -5.06
CA VAL A 160 9.02 -8.08 -5.03
C VAL A 160 10.08 -8.71 -5.93
N SER A 161 10.97 -9.50 -5.33
CA SER A 161 12.11 -10.09 -6.03
C SER A 161 12.10 -11.61 -5.91
N ARG A 162 12.38 -12.29 -7.02
CA ARG A 162 12.61 -13.74 -7.01
C ARG A 162 13.96 -14.03 -6.35
N VAL A 163 13.95 -14.95 -5.39
CA VAL A 163 15.14 -15.37 -4.64
C VAL A 163 15.21 -16.90 -4.54
N GLN A 164 16.34 -17.46 -4.11
CA GLN A 164 16.41 -18.86 -3.70
C GLN A 164 16.28 -18.95 -2.18
N VAL A 165 15.49 -19.90 -1.71
CA VAL A 165 15.26 -20.15 -0.27
C VAL A 165 15.31 -21.64 0.02
N PRO A 166 15.55 -22.03 1.28
CA PRO A 166 15.25 -23.39 1.71
C PRO A 166 13.76 -23.69 1.52
N GLY A 167 13.43 -24.73 0.74
CA GLY A 167 12.08 -25.26 0.58
C GLY A 167 11.91 -26.60 1.30
N VAL A 168 10.71 -27.17 1.21
CA VAL A 168 10.33 -28.40 1.93
C VAL A 168 11.17 -29.62 1.49
N HIS A 169 11.55 -29.68 0.21
CA HIS A 169 12.31 -30.81 -0.36
C HIS A 169 13.70 -30.41 -0.90
N GLY A 170 14.21 -29.25 -0.50
CA GLY A 170 15.46 -28.67 -1.00
C GLY A 170 15.31 -27.21 -1.43
N PRO A 171 16.36 -26.58 -1.96
CA PRO A 171 16.30 -25.19 -2.40
C PRO A 171 15.25 -24.98 -3.50
N VAL A 172 14.38 -23.99 -3.34
CA VAL A 172 13.32 -23.63 -4.29
C VAL A 172 13.32 -22.12 -4.55
N ALA A 173 12.65 -21.72 -5.63
CA ALA A 173 12.37 -20.32 -5.85
C ALA A 173 11.42 -19.82 -4.75
N GLY A 174 11.83 -18.77 -4.05
CA GLY A 174 11.04 -18.05 -3.06
C GLY A 174 10.84 -16.60 -3.48
N THR A 175 10.25 -15.83 -2.58
CA THR A 175 9.98 -14.42 -2.78
C THR A 175 10.56 -13.61 -1.64
N LEU A 176 11.29 -12.55 -1.99
CA LEU A 176 11.62 -11.46 -1.08
C LEU A 176 10.66 -10.32 -1.37
N ALA A 177 9.94 -9.85 -0.34
CA ALA A 177 8.99 -8.75 -0.49
C ALA A 177 9.16 -7.72 0.64
N HIS A 178 9.34 -6.46 0.27
CA HIS A 178 9.49 -5.35 1.22
C HIS A 178 8.90 -4.07 0.66
N LEU A 179 8.61 -3.10 1.53
CA LEU A 179 8.30 -1.75 1.07
C LEU A 179 9.54 -1.09 0.48
N ALA A 180 9.36 -0.32 -0.58
CA ALA A 180 10.42 0.52 -1.16
C ALA A 180 10.86 1.62 -0.18
N THR A 181 9.95 2.05 0.70
CA THR A 181 10.23 3.02 1.77
C THR A 181 9.68 2.47 3.06
N THR A 182 10.52 2.39 4.07
CA THR A 182 10.13 1.91 5.40
C THR A 182 9.07 2.80 6.02
N THR A 183 8.19 2.20 6.81
CA THR A 183 7.17 2.93 7.57
C THR A 183 7.40 2.78 9.07
N PRO A 184 6.70 3.56 9.91
CA PRO A 184 6.42 3.13 11.27
C PRO A 184 5.80 1.72 11.26
N TRP A 185 6.05 0.98 12.34
CA TRP A 185 5.80 -0.45 12.43
C TRP A 185 5.43 -0.83 13.86
N LEU A 186 4.75 -1.97 14.00
CA LEU A 186 4.46 -2.58 15.30
C LEU A 186 5.31 -3.83 15.52
N ALA A 187 5.57 -4.17 16.78
CA ALA A 187 6.19 -5.44 17.13
C ALA A 187 5.36 -6.61 16.58
N PRO A 188 5.98 -7.77 16.26
CA PRO A 188 7.36 -8.13 16.54
C PRO A 188 8.36 -7.89 15.40
N MET A 189 9.62 -7.64 15.77
CA MET A 189 10.78 -7.83 14.89
C MET A 189 11.19 -9.31 14.90
N ARG A 190 10.77 -10.08 13.91
CA ARG A 190 11.08 -11.50 13.75
C ARG A 190 12.41 -11.69 13.03
N ARG A 191 13.00 -12.88 13.14
CA ARG A 191 14.15 -13.26 12.31
C ARG A 191 13.69 -13.40 10.85
N VAL A 192 14.57 -13.01 9.94
CA VAL A 192 14.40 -13.21 8.49
C VAL A 192 15.61 -13.94 7.94
N HIS A 193 15.43 -14.67 6.85
CA HIS A 193 16.51 -15.35 6.13
C HIS A 193 16.79 -14.59 4.84
N GLU A 194 17.98 -13.98 4.73
CA GLU A 194 18.33 -13.12 3.60
C GLU A 194 17.25 -12.08 3.27
N GLY A 195 16.72 -11.42 4.29
CA GLY A 195 15.63 -10.46 4.15
C GLY A 195 14.21 -11.04 4.01
N VAL A 196 14.08 -12.35 3.73
CA VAL A 196 12.77 -13.00 3.52
C VAL A 196 12.04 -13.21 4.84
N LEU A 197 10.82 -12.70 4.91
CA LEU A 197 9.91 -12.86 6.05
C LEU A 197 8.77 -13.81 5.68
N GLY A 198 8.86 -15.07 6.09
CA GLY A 198 7.80 -16.05 5.94
C GLY A 198 6.90 -16.14 7.18
N SER A 199 5.63 -16.51 6.99
CA SER A 199 4.70 -16.87 8.06
C SER A 199 3.82 -18.05 7.64
N GLN A 200 3.42 -18.90 8.57
CA GLN A 200 2.40 -19.94 8.34
C GLN A 200 1.02 -19.52 8.85
N ASP A 201 0.99 -18.57 9.78
CA ASP A 201 -0.22 -18.02 10.39
C ASP A 201 -0.25 -16.48 10.31
N VAL A 202 -1.39 -15.90 10.68
CA VAL A 202 -1.51 -14.45 10.85
C VAL A 202 -0.54 -13.97 11.93
N THR A 203 0.24 -12.94 11.61
CA THR A 203 1.13 -12.31 12.60
C THR A 203 0.31 -11.41 13.53
N VAL A 204 0.39 -11.65 14.84
CA VAL A 204 -0.20 -10.77 15.85
C VAL A 204 0.78 -9.64 16.17
N CYS A 205 0.33 -8.41 15.93
CA CYS A 205 1.09 -7.17 16.06
C CYS A 205 0.78 -6.45 17.38
N ARG A 206 1.73 -5.71 17.94
CA ARG A 206 1.58 -4.96 19.21
C ARG A 206 2.50 -3.74 19.30
#